data_AF-A0A8I1NCK0-F1
#
_entry.id   AF-A0A8I1NCK0-F1
#
_cell.length_a   1.000
_cell.length_b   1.000
_cell.length_c   1.000
_cell.angle_alpha   90.00
_cell.angle_beta   90.00
_cell.angle_gamma   90.00
#
_symmetry.space_group_name_H-M   'P 1'
#
loop_
_entity.id
_entity.type
_entity.pdbx_description
1 polymer ?
#
loop_
_entity_poly.entity_id
_entity_poly.type
_entity_poly.pdbx_seq_one_letter_code
_entity_poly.pdbx_strand_id
1 'polypeptide(L)'
;MKRMVIIIAAAALTACWQPAPTDTVESLVANPERLKEVRRLCREDHAKMGDATCNAAAEAFRQRFMGDGKSKYTPQPAPKD
;
A
#
# COMPACT_ATOMS: atom_id res chain seq x y z
N MET A 1 40.52 14.57 4.16
CA MET A 1 39.66 14.63 5.36
C MET A 1 38.40 15.47 5.15
N LYS A 2 38.50 16.77 4.80
CA LYS A 2 37.32 17.67 4.67
C LYS A 2 36.26 17.21 3.66
N ARG A 3 36.66 16.61 2.53
CA ARG A 3 35.74 16.04 1.52
C ARG A 3 35.02 14.76 1.99
N MET A 4 35.68 13.93 2.82
CA MET A 4 35.05 12.73 3.38
C MET A 4 33.95 13.07 4.37
N VAL A 5 34.14 14.11 5.19
CA VAL A 5 33.12 14.59 6.14
C VAL A 5 31.86 15.06 5.40
N ILE A 6 32.02 15.74 4.27
CA ILE A 6 30.89 16.20 3.44
C ILE A 6 30.13 15.03 2.82
N ILE A 7 30.83 14.00 2.35
CA ILE A 7 30.20 12.80 1.75
C ILE A 7 29.45 11.99 2.80
N ILE A 8 30.03 11.81 4.00
CA ILE A 8 29.38 11.07 5.10
C ILE A 8 28.15 11.83 5.62
N ALA A 9 28.23 13.16 5.72
CA ALA A 9 27.09 13.99 6.10
C ALA A 9 25.95 13.94 5.07
N ALA A 10 26.27 13.93 3.78
CA ALA A 10 25.26 13.79 2.72
C ALA A 10 24.57 12.41 2.73
N ALA A 11 25.31 11.34 3.03
CA ALA A 11 24.75 9.99 3.15
C ALA A 11 23.85 9.81 4.40
N ALA A 12 24.13 10.54 5.49
CA ALA A 12 23.29 10.50 6.69
C ALA A 12 21.92 11.20 6.48
N LEU A 13 21.85 12.17 5.56
CA LEU A 13 20.61 12.90 5.27
C LEU A 13 19.59 12.08 4.48
N THR A 14 20.01 11.04 3.74
CA THR A 14 19.08 10.12 3.05
C THR A 14 18.53 9.03 3.97
N ALA A 15 19.12 8.82 5.16
CA ALA A 15 18.66 7.84 6.14
C ALA A 15 17.46 8.32 6.98
N CYS A 16 17.12 9.61 6.94
CA CYS A 16 16.01 10.20 7.70
C CYS A 16 14.69 10.27 6.92
N TRP A 17 14.59 9.59 5.77
CA TRP A 17 13.32 9.33 5.12
C TRP A 17 12.93 7.89 5.46
N GLN A 18 12.31 7.69 6.62
CA GLN A 18 11.37 6.58 6.75
C GLN A 18 10.21 6.98 5.85
N PRO A 19 10.00 6.35 4.68
CA PRO A 19 8.76 6.57 3.97
C PRO A 19 7.66 6.21 4.96
N ALA A 20 6.68 7.09 5.17
CA ALA A 20 5.41 6.67 5.79
C ALA A 20 5.01 5.33 5.14
N PRO A 21 4.51 4.34 5.90
CA PRO A 21 4.32 2.97 5.41
C PRO A 21 3.73 3.02 4.00
N THR A 22 4.56 2.76 2.98
CA THR A 22 4.26 3.15 1.60
C THR A 22 3.09 2.36 1.02
N ASP A 23 2.79 1.26 1.68
CA ASP A 23 1.91 0.22 1.20
C ASP A 23 0.65 0.11 2.10
N THR A 24 0.15 1.26 2.62
CA THR A 24 -1.22 1.35 3.16
C THR A 24 -2.25 1.23 2.05
N VAL A 25 -3.49 0.89 2.41
CA VAL A 25 -4.59 0.75 1.46
C VAL A 25 -4.77 2.03 0.64
N GLU A 26 -4.85 3.19 1.29
CA GLU A 26 -5.08 4.49 0.65
C GLU A 26 -3.93 4.86 -0.30
N SER A 27 -2.69 4.62 0.13
CA SER A 27 -1.51 4.87 -0.70
C SER A 27 -1.52 3.98 -1.96
N LEU A 28 -1.84 2.70 -1.81
CA LEU A 28 -1.89 1.74 -2.91
C LEU A 28 -3.08 1.97 -3.85
N VAL A 29 -4.20 2.48 -3.33
CA VAL A 29 -5.32 2.94 -4.16
C VAL A 29 -4.87 4.09 -5.06
N ALA A 30 -4.22 5.09 -4.47
CA ALA A 30 -3.72 6.27 -5.19
C ALA A 30 -2.58 5.95 -6.19
N ASN A 31 -1.79 4.89 -5.95
CA ASN A 31 -0.59 4.57 -6.73
C ASN A 31 -0.68 3.20 -7.45
N PRO A 32 -1.20 3.13 -8.70
CA PRO A 32 -1.40 1.85 -9.42
C PRO A 32 -0.14 1.04 -9.65
N GLU A 33 0.95 1.71 -10.04
CA GLU A 33 2.22 1.04 -10.34
C GLU A 33 2.82 0.41 -9.08
N ARG A 34 2.71 1.10 -7.93
CA ARG A 34 3.14 0.55 -6.65
C ARG A 34 2.29 -0.64 -6.23
N LEU A 35 0.97 -0.57 -6.39
CA LEU A 35 0.07 -1.69 -6.12
C LEU A 35 0.39 -2.92 -6.99
N LYS A 36 0.70 -2.74 -8.26
CA LYS A 36 1.10 -3.82 -9.16
C LYS A 36 2.36 -4.53 -8.67
N GLU A 37 3.36 -3.76 -8.26
CA GLU A 37 4.64 -4.27 -7.77
C GLU A 37 4.50 -5.00 -6.42
N VAL A 38 3.78 -4.43 -5.45
CA VAL A 38 3.52 -5.08 -4.16
C VAL A 38 2.80 -6.41 -4.36
N ARG A 39 1.81 -6.47 -5.27
CA ARG A 39 1.12 -7.73 -5.59
C ARG A 39 2.03 -8.74 -6.28
N ARG A 40 3.04 -8.31 -7.05
CA ARG A 40 4.06 -9.20 -7.61
C ARG A 40 4.90 -9.80 -6.48
N LEU A 41 5.43 -8.95 -5.60
CA LEU A 41 6.24 -9.38 -4.46
C LEU A 41 5.47 -10.33 -3.52
N CYS A 42 4.19 -10.06 -3.25
CA CYS A 42 3.34 -10.95 -2.45
C CYS A 42 3.12 -12.33 -3.06
N ARG A 43 3.16 -12.47 -4.40
CA ARG A 43 3.09 -13.77 -5.08
C ARG A 43 4.43 -14.50 -5.05
N GLU A 44 5.52 -13.76 -5.10
CA GLU A 44 6.88 -14.31 -5.14
C GLU A 44 7.34 -14.78 -3.76
N ASP A 45 7.10 -13.98 -2.72
CA ASP A 45 7.52 -14.28 -1.35
C ASP A 45 6.58 -13.64 -0.32
N HIS A 46 5.48 -14.32 -0.04
CA HIS A 46 4.49 -13.88 0.93
C HIS A 46 5.06 -13.77 2.35
N ALA A 47 5.94 -14.70 2.74
CA ALA A 47 6.52 -14.74 4.08
C ALA A 47 7.39 -13.51 4.36
N LYS A 48 8.14 -13.05 3.35
CA LYS A 48 8.93 -11.83 3.44
C LYS A 48 8.09 -10.55 3.45
N MET A 49 6.99 -10.52 2.69
CA MET A 49 6.12 -9.35 2.59
C MET A 49 5.22 -9.16 3.82
N GLY A 50 4.82 -10.27 4.43
CA GLY A 50 3.92 -10.32 5.58
C GLY A 50 2.45 -10.13 5.21
N ASP A 51 1.59 -10.80 5.98
CA ASP A 51 0.14 -10.85 5.76
C ASP A 51 -0.50 -9.46 5.72
N ALA A 52 -0.08 -8.56 6.61
CA ALA A 52 -0.62 -7.20 6.69
C ALA A 52 -0.44 -6.44 5.36
N THR A 53 0.75 -6.51 4.76
CA THR A 53 1.06 -5.84 3.48
C THR A 53 0.28 -6.44 2.33
N CYS A 54 0.21 -7.77 2.25
CA CYS A 54 -0.49 -8.45 1.17
C CYS A 54 -2.02 -8.28 1.27
N ASN A 55 -2.57 -8.23 2.50
CA ASN A 55 -3.97 -7.92 2.73
C ASN A 55 -4.31 -6.47 2.36
N ALA A 56 -3.45 -5.51 2.71
CA ALA A 56 -3.62 -4.11 2.31
C ALA A 56 -3.60 -3.95 0.78
N ALA A 57 -2.70 -4.65 0.08
CA ALA A 57 -2.67 -4.66 -1.38
C ALA A 57 -3.91 -5.32 -1.99
N ALA A 58 -4.43 -6.39 -1.39
CA ALA A 58 -5.67 -7.02 -1.83
C ALA A 58 -6.87 -6.08 -1.65
N GLU A 59 -6.94 -5.36 -0.54
CA GLU A 59 -7.99 -4.38 -0.27
C GLU A 59 -7.93 -3.19 -1.21
N ALA A 60 -6.74 -2.62 -1.41
CA ALA A 60 -6.54 -1.51 -2.34
C ALA A 60 -6.97 -1.89 -3.76
N PHE A 61 -6.69 -3.12 -4.19
CA PHE A 61 -7.17 -3.61 -5.47
C PHE A 61 -8.70 -3.74 -5.52
N ARG A 62 -9.33 -4.27 -4.46
CA ARG A 62 -10.80 -4.34 -4.37
C ARG A 62 -11.43 -2.95 -4.44
N GLN A 63 -10.92 -1.99 -3.66
CA GLN A 63 -11.45 -0.62 -3.65
C GLN A 63 -11.33 0.06 -5.02
N ARG A 64 -10.22 -0.15 -5.73
CA ARG A 64 -10.06 0.40 -7.09
C ARG A 64 -11.02 -0.19 -8.11
N PHE A 65 -11.42 -1.46 -7.94
CA PHE A 65 -12.32 -2.12 -8.88
C PHE A 65 -13.80 -1.94 -8.52
N MET A 66 -14.14 -2.07 -7.24
CA MET A 66 -15.51 -2.00 -6.73
C MET A 66 -15.91 -0.62 -6.20
N GLY A 67 -14.98 0.33 -6.12
CA GLY A 67 -15.18 1.60 -5.44
C GLY A 67 -15.14 1.46 -3.92
N ASP A 68 -15.64 2.47 -3.21
CA ASP A 68 -15.71 2.55 -1.74
C ASP A 68 -16.76 1.61 -1.11
N GLY A 69 -17.24 0.60 -1.87
CA GLY A 69 -18.22 -0.38 -1.38
C GLY A 69 -19.62 0.18 -1.16
N LYS A 70 -19.88 1.44 -1.52
CA LYS A 70 -21.22 2.04 -1.45
C LYS A 70 -22.05 1.58 -2.64
N SER A 71 -22.68 0.41 -2.49
CA SER A 71 -23.64 -0.08 -3.48
C SER A 71 -24.75 0.94 -3.68
N LYS A 72 -25.02 1.31 -4.95
CA LYS A 72 -26.19 2.14 -5.30
C LYS A 72 -27.52 1.43 -5.02
N TYR A 73 -27.49 0.12 -4.88
CA TYR A 73 -28.64 -0.70 -4.57
C TYR A 73 -28.52 -1.23 -3.14
N THR A 74 -29.24 -0.62 -2.21
CA THR A 74 -29.50 -1.24 -0.90
C THR A 74 -30.75 -2.08 -1.07
N PRO A 75 -30.68 -3.43 -0.95
CA PRO A 75 -31.88 -4.25 -1.01
C PRO A 75 -32.87 -3.79 0.05
N GLN A 76 -34.11 -3.53 -0.35
CA GLN A 76 -35.16 -3.23 0.63
C GLN A 76 -35.33 -4.47 1.54
N PRO A 77 -35.45 -4.29 2.86
CA PRO A 77 -35.69 -5.41 3.76
C PRO A 77 -36.96 -6.16 3.33
N ALA A 78 -36.92 -7.49 3.41
CA ALA A 78 -38.06 -8.32 3.06
C ALA A 78 -39.32 -7.86 3.84
N PRO A 79 -40.51 -7.86 3.21
CA PRO A 79 -41.76 -7.58 3.91
C PRO A 79 -41.87 -8.49 5.12
N LYS A 80 -42.26 -7.90 6.27
CA LYS A 80 -42.63 -8.67 7.44
C LYS A 80 -44.14 -8.92 7.36
N ASP A 81 -44.52 -10.19 7.32
CA ASP A 81 -45.91 -10.64 7.43
C ASP A 81 -46.54 -10.21 8.77
#